data_AF-A0A6L8A156-F1
#
_entry.id   AF-A0A6L8A156-F1
#
_cell.length_a   1.000
_cell.length_b   1.000
_cell.length_c   1.000
_cell.angle_alpha   90.00
_cell.angle_beta   90.00
_cell.angle_gamma   90.00
#
_symmetry.space_group_name_H-M   'P 1'
#
loop_
_entity.id
_entity.type
_entity.pdbx_description
1 polymer ?
#
loop_
_entity_poly.entity_id
_entity_poly.type
_entity_poly.pdbx_seq_one_letter_code
_entity_poly.pdbx_strand_id
1 'polypeptide(L)'
;GTVIVESTVICEYLDEVFPDPPLIPADPVQRAKMRCWTKAVDEEVHRACGPLTFMASHRHTLMRLGPEKLEEFLQSTPVDSVTSDWNVRKRGYIEQGFDAPDASRIVHLYDRYLAKMEADLAGGPWLAGDAYTLADAGMTPYLARLDMLQMQAMWTESRPRLTDWFARIKARSSYAEAIDRWIPNHLRSDLNTFGGRNWPSVRDILAA
;
A
#
# COMPACT_ATOMS: atom_id res chain seq x y z
N GLY A 1 15.70 10.35 25.14
CA GLY A 1 14.44 9.59 25.12
C GLY A 1 14.70 8.22 24.53
N THR A 2 13.70 7.34 24.58
CA THR A 2 13.76 6.00 23.98
C THR A 2 13.29 6.06 22.53
N VAL A 3 13.99 5.38 21.62
CA VAL A 3 13.63 5.31 20.19
C VAL A 3 12.97 3.96 19.91
N ILE A 4 11.80 3.98 19.27
CA ILE A 4 11.06 2.79 18.81
C ILE A 4 10.99 2.85 17.29
N VAL A 5 11.29 1.72 16.64
CA VAL A 5 11.30 1.56 15.18
C VAL A 5 10.32 0.44 14.79
N GLU A 6 10.10 0.27 13.47
CA GLU A 6 9.09 -0.61 12.86
C GLU A 6 7.65 -0.09 13.00
N SER A 7 6.96 0.12 11.87
CA SER A 7 5.64 0.76 11.87
C SER A 7 4.59 -0.01 12.69
N THR A 8 4.52 -1.34 12.54
CA THR A 8 3.62 -2.19 13.32
C THR A 8 3.95 -2.14 14.82
N VAL A 9 5.22 -2.14 15.20
CA VAL A 9 5.65 -2.07 16.61
C VAL A 9 5.35 -0.71 17.22
N ILE A 10 5.58 0.38 16.48
CA ILE A 10 5.21 1.74 16.90
C ILE A 10 3.70 1.82 17.12
N CYS A 11 2.88 1.27 16.21
CA CYS A 11 1.43 1.27 16.34
C CYS A 11 0.95 0.45 17.55
N GLU A 12 1.50 -0.75 17.79
CA GLU A 12 1.17 -1.54 18.99
C GLU A 12 1.59 -0.80 20.28
N TYR A 13 2.78 -0.18 20.30
CA TYR A 13 3.22 0.63 21.44
C TYR A 13 2.30 1.82 21.72
N LEU A 14 1.85 2.52 20.67
CA LEU A 14 0.93 3.64 20.83
C LEU A 14 -0.42 3.18 21.37
N ASP A 15 -0.93 2.02 20.97
CA ASP A 15 -2.16 1.45 21.52
C ASP A 15 -2.00 1.03 23.00
N GLU A 16 -0.83 0.50 23.37
CA GLU A 16 -0.53 0.16 24.77
C GLU A 16 -0.46 1.39 25.68
N VAL A 17 0.15 2.49 25.19
CA VAL A 17 0.35 3.71 25.98
C VAL A 17 -0.89 4.62 25.96
N PHE A 18 -1.67 4.60 24.88
CA PHE A 18 -2.87 5.41 24.68
C PHE A 18 -4.07 4.52 24.31
N PRO A 19 -4.61 3.73 25.25
CA PRO A 19 -5.55 2.64 24.96
C PRO A 19 -7.00 3.08 24.67
N ASP A 20 -7.28 4.38 24.55
CA ASP A 20 -8.63 4.90 24.30
C ASP A 20 -8.66 5.82 23.06
N PRO A 21 -9.36 5.41 21.97
CA PRO A 21 -10.05 4.13 21.78
C PRO A 21 -9.08 2.98 21.49
N PRO A 22 -9.37 1.74 21.92
CA PRO A 22 -8.49 0.60 21.68
C PRO A 22 -8.53 0.15 20.22
N LEU A 23 -7.36 -0.08 19.64
CA LEU A 23 -7.17 -0.57 18.27
C LEU A 23 -6.73 -2.04 18.25
N ILE A 24 -6.33 -2.60 19.38
CA ILE A 24 -6.08 -4.04 19.56
C ILE A 24 -7.29 -4.70 20.23
N PRO A 25 -7.95 -5.70 19.60
CA PRO A 25 -9.09 -6.38 20.20
C PRO A 25 -8.78 -7.05 21.54
N ALA A 26 -9.73 -6.98 22.48
CA ALA A 26 -9.67 -7.71 23.75
C ALA A 26 -9.81 -9.23 23.54
N ASP A 27 -10.68 -9.65 22.60
CA ASP A 27 -10.86 -11.04 22.25
C ASP A 27 -9.60 -11.63 21.59
N PRO A 28 -9.03 -12.74 22.10
CA PRO A 28 -7.80 -13.33 21.57
C PRO A 28 -7.90 -13.76 20.11
N VAL A 29 -9.06 -14.22 19.64
CA VAL A 29 -9.24 -14.67 18.26
C VAL A 29 -9.27 -13.49 17.30
N GLN A 30 -9.99 -12.42 17.63
CA GLN A 30 -9.97 -11.17 16.85
C GLN A 30 -8.59 -10.53 16.86
N ARG A 31 -7.87 -10.57 17.99
CA ARG A 31 -6.48 -10.10 18.06
C ARG A 31 -5.54 -10.90 17.15
N ALA A 32 -5.71 -12.22 17.09
CA ALA A 32 -4.96 -13.06 16.16
C ALA A 32 -5.28 -12.70 14.68
N LYS A 33 -6.56 -12.50 14.34
CA LYS A 33 -6.97 -12.04 12.99
C LYS A 33 -6.34 -10.69 12.63
N MET A 34 -6.36 -9.73 13.56
CA MET A 34 -5.71 -8.43 13.38
C MET A 34 -4.22 -8.58 13.11
N ARG A 35 -3.52 -9.41 13.90
CA ARG A 35 -2.08 -9.69 13.72
C ARG A 35 -1.76 -10.41 12.42
N CYS A 36 -2.65 -11.27 11.91
CA CYS A 36 -2.48 -11.85 10.58
C CYS A 36 -2.43 -10.77 9.49
N TRP A 37 -3.25 -9.71 9.62
CA TRP A 37 -3.24 -8.59 8.68
C TRP A 37 -2.00 -7.71 8.82
N THR A 38 -1.57 -7.35 10.03
CA THR A 38 -0.34 -6.56 10.21
C THR A 38 0.91 -7.35 9.77
N LYS A 39 0.95 -8.66 10.03
CA LYS A 39 2.02 -9.54 9.53
C LYS A 39 2.06 -9.58 8.00
N ALA A 40 0.91 -9.70 7.34
CA ALA A 40 0.82 -9.66 5.88
C ALA A 40 1.33 -8.33 5.31
N VAL A 41 1.06 -7.22 6.01
CA VAL A 41 1.63 -5.91 5.68
C VAL A 41 3.15 -5.94 5.74
N ASP A 42 3.72 -6.37 6.86
CA ASP A 42 5.17 -6.34 7.11
C ASP A 42 5.96 -7.25 6.15
N GLU A 43 5.39 -8.40 5.79
CA GLU A 43 6.09 -9.42 5.03
C GLU A 43 5.89 -9.32 3.52
N GLU A 44 4.72 -8.85 3.07
CA GLU A 44 4.33 -8.93 1.65
C GLU A 44 3.87 -7.56 1.10
N VAL A 45 2.80 -6.99 1.64
CA VAL A 45 2.14 -5.80 1.02
C VAL A 45 3.06 -4.59 1.02
N HIS A 46 3.79 -4.33 2.11
CA HIS A 46 4.71 -3.20 2.19
C HIS A 46 5.82 -3.28 1.13
N ARG A 47 6.40 -4.48 0.96
CA ARG A 47 7.47 -4.73 0.00
C ARG A 47 7.01 -4.57 -1.45
N ALA A 48 5.73 -4.80 -1.72
CA ALA A 48 5.13 -4.67 -3.05
C ALA A 48 4.79 -3.21 -3.43
N CYS A 49 4.50 -2.37 -2.43
CA CYS A 49 4.04 -0.98 -2.62
C CYS A 49 5.06 -0.10 -3.36
N GLY A 50 6.33 -0.19 -2.96
CA GLY A 50 7.43 0.51 -3.62
C GLY A 50 7.51 0.17 -5.11
N PRO A 51 7.83 -1.08 -5.48
CA PRO A 51 7.86 -1.56 -6.86
C PRO A 51 6.66 -1.11 -7.71
N LEU A 52 5.44 -1.32 -7.21
CA LEU A 52 4.21 -0.94 -7.92
C LEU A 52 4.17 0.56 -8.24
N THR A 53 4.51 1.39 -7.25
CA THR A 53 4.53 2.85 -7.43
C THR A 53 5.64 3.30 -8.39
N PHE A 54 6.81 2.64 -8.38
CA PHE A 54 7.90 2.94 -9.30
C PHE A 54 7.52 2.61 -10.74
N MET A 55 6.97 1.41 -10.97
CA MET A 55 6.50 0.98 -12.30
C MET A 55 5.36 1.87 -12.81
N ALA A 56 4.41 2.25 -11.97
CA ALA A 56 3.25 3.02 -12.37
C ALA A 56 3.54 4.52 -12.58
N SER A 57 4.27 5.16 -11.66
CA SER A 57 4.38 6.62 -11.64
C SER A 57 5.81 7.14 -11.63
N HIS A 58 6.62 6.77 -10.64
CA HIS A 58 7.90 7.46 -10.39
C HIS A 58 8.88 7.31 -11.55
N ARG A 59 8.78 6.23 -12.34
CA ARG A 59 9.58 6.07 -13.56
C ARG A 59 9.44 7.25 -14.52
N HIS A 60 8.24 7.78 -14.69
CA HIS A 60 7.97 8.86 -15.66
C HIS A 60 8.58 10.18 -15.18
N THR A 61 8.52 10.46 -13.88
CA THR A 61 9.18 11.64 -13.29
C THR A 61 10.70 11.52 -13.38
N LEU A 62 11.27 10.35 -13.06
CA LEU A 62 12.72 10.14 -13.07
C LEU A 62 13.32 10.13 -14.48
N MET A 63 12.64 9.53 -15.46
CA MET A 63 13.09 9.55 -16.86
C MET A 63 13.08 10.97 -17.45
N ARG A 64 12.23 11.88 -16.97
CA ARG A 64 12.23 13.29 -17.38
C ARG A 64 13.40 14.10 -16.84
N LEU A 65 14.03 13.66 -15.75
CA LEU A 65 15.17 14.35 -15.15
C LEU A 65 16.48 14.17 -15.94
N GLY A 66 16.50 13.23 -16.90
CA GLY A 66 17.68 12.89 -17.70
C GLY A 66 18.56 11.81 -17.04
N PRO A 67 19.48 11.21 -17.82
CA PRO A 67 20.26 10.04 -17.39
C PRO A 67 21.17 10.31 -16.19
N GLU A 68 21.77 11.51 -16.10
CA GLU A 68 22.67 11.86 -15.00
C GLU A 68 21.95 11.91 -13.65
N LYS A 69 20.80 12.58 -13.59
CA LYS A 69 19.98 12.67 -12.37
C LYS A 69 19.35 11.34 -11.98
N LEU A 70 19.01 10.51 -12.97
CA LEU A 70 18.55 9.14 -12.71
C LEU A 70 19.66 8.33 -12.02
N GLU A 71 20.90 8.42 -12.51
CA GLU A 71 22.02 7.70 -11.93
C GLU A 71 22.35 8.21 -10.51
N GLU A 72 22.32 9.52 -10.27
CA GLU A 72 22.47 10.11 -8.92
C GLU A 72 21.39 9.61 -7.95
N PHE A 73 20.13 9.54 -8.41
CA PHE A 73 19.02 9.01 -7.62
C PHE A 73 19.17 7.51 -7.31
N LEU A 74 19.70 6.73 -8.24
CA LEU A 74 19.97 5.31 -8.02
C LEU A 74 21.13 5.13 -7.03
N GLN A 75 22.21 5.90 -7.15
CA GLN A 75 23.38 5.80 -6.26
C GLN A 75 23.09 6.26 -4.82
N SER A 76 22.19 7.22 -4.63
CA SER A 76 21.73 7.63 -3.29
C SER A 76 20.79 6.61 -2.62
N THR A 77 20.37 5.57 -3.34
CA THR A 77 19.50 4.53 -2.80
C THR A 77 20.34 3.43 -2.12
N PRO A 78 20.07 3.11 -0.83
CA PRO A 78 20.71 1.98 -0.15
C PRO A 78 20.60 0.68 -0.96
N VAL A 79 21.65 -0.14 -0.93
CA VAL A 79 21.70 -1.44 -1.63
C VAL A 79 20.56 -2.34 -1.14
N ASP A 80 20.37 -2.38 0.19
CA ASP A 80 19.29 -3.09 0.85
C ASP A 80 18.28 -2.12 1.48
N SER A 81 17.00 -2.48 1.37
CA SER A 81 15.89 -1.87 2.09
C SER A 81 14.97 -3.00 2.60
N VAL A 82 13.69 -2.72 2.84
CA VAL A 82 12.66 -3.77 3.07
C VAL A 82 12.57 -4.78 1.91
N THR A 83 13.14 -4.44 0.76
CA THR A 83 13.35 -5.32 -0.40
C THR A 83 14.85 -5.54 -0.60
N SER A 84 15.30 -6.78 -0.78
CA SER A 84 16.70 -7.10 -1.12
C SER A 84 17.03 -6.64 -2.54
N ASP A 85 18.30 -6.28 -2.78
CA ASP A 85 18.78 -5.79 -4.07
C ASP A 85 17.97 -4.60 -4.60
N TRP A 86 17.46 -3.77 -3.68
CA TRP A 86 16.49 -2.73 -4.01
C TRP A 86 17.02 -1.78 -5.08
N ASN A 87 18.30 -1.41 -5.02
CA ASN A 87 18.94 -0.57 -6.03
C ASN A 87 18.83 -1.18 -7.44
N VAL A 88 19.18 -2.46 -7.58
CA VAL A 88 19.16 -3.19 -8.86
C VAL A 88 17.73 -3.33 -9.38
N ARG A 89 16.80 -3.77 -8.52
CA ARG A 89 15.39 -3.96 -8.89
C ARG A 89 14.72 -2.65 -9.29
N LYS A 90 15.02 -1.57 -8.55
CA LYS A 90 14.49 -0.22 -8.79
C LYS A 90 14.88 0.31 -10.17
N ARG A 91 16.13 0.08 -10.62
CA ARG A 91 16.55 0.39 -12.00
C ARG A 91 15.65 -0.32 -13.01
N GLY A 92 15.46 -1.63 -12.84
CA GLY A 92 14.56 -2.43 -13.69
C GLY A 92 13.13 -1.90 -13.73
N TYR A 93 12.54 -1.54 -12.59
CA TYR A 93 11.19 -0.97 -12.54
C TYR A 93 11.08 0.39 -13.25
N ILE A 94 12.13 1.21 -13.22
CA ILE A 94 12.15 2.50 -13.90
C ILE A 94 12.25 2.31 -15.41
N GLU A 95 13.18 1.46 -15.86
CA GLU A 95 13.46 1.25 -17.28
C GLU A 95 12.34 0.46 -17.96
N GLN A 96 11.83 -0.60 -17.33
CA GLN A 96 10.92 -1.57 -17.93
C GLN A 96 9.45 -1.34 -17.54
N GLY A 97 9.17 -0.66 -16.42
CA GLY A 97 7.80 -0.50 -15.93
C GLY A 97 7.12 -1.84 -15.67
N PHE A 98 5.90 -2.02 -16.18
CA PHE A 98 5.13 -3.26 -16.01
C PHE A 98 5.63 -4.46 -16.83
N ASP A 99 6.65 -4.27 -17.67
CA ASP A 99 7.36 -5.37 -18.34
C ASP A 99 8.47 -5.97 -17.45
N ALA A 100 8.73 -5.38 -16.27
CA ALA A 100 9.73 -5.88 -15.35
C ALA A 100 9.39 -7.32 -14.87
N PRO A 101 10.40 -8.20 -14.63
CA PRO A 101 10.17 -9.62 -14.34
C PRO A 101 9.21 -9.91 -13.17
N ASP A 102 9.18 -9.03 -12.17
CA ASP A 102 8.34 -9.18 -10.98
C ASP A 102 6.95 -8.55 -11.11
N ALA A 103 6.66 -7.82 -12.19
CA ALA A 103 5.47 -6.98 -12.31
C ALA A 103 4.17 -7.80 -12.16
N SER A 104 4.05 -8.90 -12.90
CA SER A 104 2.90 -9.81 -12.81
C SER A 104 2.71 -10.34 -11.39
N ARG A 105 3.79 -10.84 -10.76
CA ARG A 105 3.76 -11.32 -9.38
C ARG A 105 3.27 -10.26 -8.39
N ILE A 106 3.73 -9.03 -8.53
CA ILE A 106 3.36 -7.90 -7.65
C ILE A 106 1.89 -7.52 -7.83
N VAL A 107 1.40 -7.44 -9.07
CA VAL A 107 0.00 -7.12 -9.36
C VAL A 107 -0.94 -8.20 -8.81
N HIS A 108 -0.65 -9.48 -9.05
CA HIS A 108 -1.45 -10.58 -8.51
C HIS A 108 -1.35 -10.70 -6.98
N LEU A 109 -0.24 -10.27 -6.37
CA LEU A 109 -0.14 -10.19 -4.91
C LEU A 109 -1.15 -9.20 -4.35
N TYR A 110 -1.23 -8.00 -4.92
CA TYR A 110 -2.26 -7.02 -4.55
C TYR A 110 -3.65 -7.58 -4.78
N ASP A 111 -3.91 -8.15 -5.95
CA ASP A 111 -5.23 -8.71 -6.28
C ASP A 111 -5.68 -9.78 -5.28
N ARG A 112 -4.76 -10.68 -4.89
CA ARG A 112 -5.00 -11.71 -3.88
C ARG A 112 -5.36 -11.11 -2.52
N TYR A 113 -4.66 -10.06 -2.08
CA TYR A 113 -4.98 -9.41 -0.81
C TYR A 113 -6.29 -8.64 -0.86
N LEU A 114 -6.61 -7.97 -1.97
CA LEU A 114 -7.91 -7.33 -2.15
C LEU A 114 -9.04 -8.36 -2.14
N ALA A 115 -8.84 -9.52 -2.76
CA ALA A 115 -9.79 -10.64 -2.68
C ALA A 115 -9.92 -11.19 -1.24
N LYS A 116 -8.81 -11.29 -0.51
CA LYS A 116 -8.81 -11.67 0.90
C LYS A 116 -9.56 -10.65 1.76
N MET A 117 -9.37 -9.35 1.53
CA MET A 117 -10.10 -8.30 2.24
C MET A 117 -11.60 -8.42 1.99
N GLU A 118 -12.02 -8.57 0.74
CA GLU A 118 -13.42 -8.79 0.36
C GLU A 118 -14.04 -10.00 1.09
N ALA A 119 -13.28 -11.10 1.22
CA ALA A 119 -13.72 -12.30 1.93
C ALA A 119 -13.82 -12.08 3.45
N ASP A 120 -12.80 -11.49 4.08
CA ASP A 120 -12.79 -11.24 5.53
C ASP A 120 -13.89 -10.25 5.95
N LEU A 121 -14.17 -9.25 5.11
CA LEU A 121 -15.25 -8.27 5.31
C LEU A 121 -16.66 -8.87 5.20
N ALA A 122 -16.79 -10.15 4.80
CA ALA A 122 -18.07 -10.85 4.95
C ALA A 122 -18.41 -11.11 6.43
N GLY A 123 -17.41 -11.12 7.32
CA GLY A 123 -17.56 -11.33 8.76
C GLY A 123 -17.81 -10.06 9.58
N GLY A 124 -17.81 -8.88 8.96
CA GLY A 124 -18.00 -7.60 9.66
C GLY A 124 -17.57 -6.38 8.85
N PRO A 125 -17.84 -5.16 9.33
CA PRO A 125 -17.50 -3.91 8.65
C PRO A 125 -15.99 -3.63 8.55
N TRP A 126 -15.15 -4.31 9.33
CA TRP A 126 -13.70 -4.13 9.43
C TRP A 126 -12.94 -5.45 9.31
N LEU A 127 -11.65 -5.38 8.97
CA LEU A 127 -10.84 -6.54 8.61
C LEU A 127 -10.66 -7.59 9.73
N ALA A 128 -10.79 -7.16 10.98
CA ALA A 128 -10.67 -8.03 12.15
C ALA A 128 -11.99 -8.25 12.91
N GLY A 129 -13.14 -7.82 12.36
CA GLY A 129 -14.46 -8.01 12.96
C GLY A 129 -15.32 -6.74 12.97
N ASP A 130 -15.99 -6.49 14.09
CA ASP A 130 -17.00 -5.43 14.22
C ASP A 130 -16.43 -4.04 14.50
N ALA A 131 -15.17 -3.95 14.94
CA ALA A 131 -14.51 -2.71 15.30
C ALA A 131 -13.29 -2.42 14.41
N TYR A 132 -12.96 -1.13 14.27
CA TYR A 132 -11.76 -0.67 13.57
C TYR A 132 -10.51 -1.02 14.40
N THR A 133 -9.49 -1.60 13.76
CA THR A 133 -8.29 -2.09 14.43
C THR A 133 -7.01 -1.69 13.73
N LEU A 134 -5.86 -2.09 14.28
CA LEU A 134 -4.56 -1.96 13.60
C LEU A 134 -4.50 -2.69 12.24
N ALA A 135 -5.36 -3.68 11.99
CA ALA A 135 -5.47 -4.29 10.67
C ALA A 135 -5.93 -3.29 9.61
N ASP A 136 -6.98 -2.53 9.93
CA ASP A 136 -7.55 -1.52 9.04
C ASP A 136 -6.59 -0.34 8.87
N ALA A 137 -6.01 0.12 9.98
CA ALA A 137 -4.99 1.17 9.97
C ALA A 137 -3.77 0.76 9.13
N GLY A 138 -3.29 -0.48 9.28
CA GLY A 138 -2.14 -1.01 8.56
C GLY A 138 -2.39 -1.16 7.06
N MET A 139 -3.60 -1.57 6.64
CA MET A 139 -3.92 -1.72 5.21
C MET A 139 -4.24 -0.40 4.50
N THR A 140 -4.66 0.63 5.25
CA THR A 140 -5.12 1.92 4.70
C THR A 140 -4.11 2.58 3.74
N PRO A 141 -2.82 2.73 4.07
CA PRO A 141 -1.86 3.39 3.18
C PRO A 141 -1.69 2.70 1.82
N TYR A 142 -1.87 1.37 1.78
CA TYR A 142 -1.69 0.59 0.56
C TYR A 142 -2.87 0.72 -0.39
N LEU A 143 -4.11 0.72 0.13
CA LEU A 143 -5.29 1.00 -0.71
C LEU A 143 -5.36 2.47 -1.12
N ALA A 144 -4.98 3.40 -0.22
CA ALA A 144 -4.84 4.81 -0.57
C ALA A 144 -3.84 5.00 -1.71
N ARG A 145 -2.72 4.27 -1.71
CA ARG A 145 -1.76 4.31 -2.82
C ARG A 145 -2.34 3.78 -4.13
N LEU A 146 -3.09 2.68 -4.11
CA LEU A 146 -3.77 2.17 -5.32
C LEU A 146 -4.80 3.19 -5.88
N ASP A 147 -5.57 3.83 -5.00
CA ASP A 147 -6.53 4.88 -5.36
C ASP A 147 -5.84 6.09 -6.01
N MET A 148 -4.72 6.54 -5.42
CA MET A 148 -3.88 7.60 -5.98
C MET A 148 -3.31 7.23 -7.36
N LEU A 149 -3.02 5.95 -7.59
CA LEU A 149 -2.54 5.42 -8.87
C LEU A 149 -3.67 5.08 -9.85
N GLN A 150 -4.92 5.45 -9.55
CA GLN A 150 -6.09 5.22 -10.41
C GLN A 150 -6.40 3.73 -10.65
N MET A 151 -6.06 2.87 -9.69
CA MET A 151 -6.27 1.42 -9.77
C MET A 151 -7.52 0.96 -9.01
N GLN A 152 -8.46 1.88 -8.69
CA GLN A 152 -9.67 1.54 -7.94
C GLN A 152 -10.56 0.48 -8.58
N ALA A 153 -10.51 0.34 -9.91
CA ALA A 153 -11.22 -0.72 -10.63
C ALA A 153 -10.85 -2.14 -10.16
N MET A 154 -9.68 -2.33 -9.53
CA MET A 154 -9.32 -3.61 -8.89
C MET A 154 -10.32 -4.02 -7.81
N TRP A 155 -11.03 -3.09 -7.15
CA TRP A 155 -12.05 -3.46 -6.16
C TRP A 155 -13.45 -2.93 -6.47
N THR A 156 -13.58 -1.79 -7.16
CA THR A 156 -14.90 -1.17 -7.38
C THR A 156 -15.81 -1.97 -8.32
N GLU A 157 -15.25 -2.88 -9.13
CA GLU A 157 -16.04 -3.65 -10.11
C GLU A 157 -16.63 -4.94 -9.54
N SER A 158 -15.94 -5.59 -8.59
CA SER A 158 -16.28 -6.95 -8.14
C SER A 158 -16.19 -7.17 -6.63
N ARG A 159 -15.77 -6.17 -5.85
CA ARG A 159 -15.51 -6.28 -4.40
C ARG A 159 -16.32 -5.22 -3.63
N PRO A 160 -17.65 -5.39 -3.51
CA PRO A 160 -18.52 -4.37 -2.93
C PRO A 160 -18.26 -4.13 -1.45
N ARG A 161 -17.90 -5.14 -0.66
CA ARG A 161 -17.57 -4.96 0.76
C ARG A 161 -16.27 -4.20 0.93
N LEU A 162 -15.28 -4.47 0.08
CA LEU A 162 -14.03 -3.71 0.07
C LEU A 162 -14.25 -2.25 -0.35
N THR A 163 -15.12 -2.03 -1.35
CA THR A 163 -15.51 -0.69 -1.79
C THR A 163 -16.12 0.11 -0.64
N ASP A 164 -17.05 -0.50 0.08
CA ASP A 164 -17.72 0.07 1.25
C ASP A 164 -16.76 0.28 2.45
N TRP A 165 -15.86 -0.67 2.70
CA TRP A 165 -14.78 -0.52 3.70
C TRP A 165 -13.90 0.69 3.38
N PHE A 166 -13.47 0.86 2.13
CA PHE A 166 -12.60 1.97 1.77
C PHE A 166 -13.34 3.31 1.82
N ALA A 167 -14.64 3.33 1.51
CA ALA A 167 -15.49 4.50 1.72
C ALA A 167 -15.57 4.87 3.21
N ARG A 168 -15.76 3.89 4.11
CA ARG A 168 -15.70 4.10 5.57
C ARG A 168 -14.36 4.66 6.02
N ILE A 169 -13.24 4.12 5.52
CA ILE A 169 -11.89 4.61 5.83
C ILE A 169 -11.74 6.08 5.45
N LYS A 170 -12.13 6.46 4.22
CA LYS A 170 -12.05 7.85 3.75
C LYS A 170 -12.97 8.81 4.53
N ALA A 171 -14.05 8.31 5.11
CA ALA A 171 -14.96 9.11 5.93
C ALA A 171 -14.46 9.37 7.37
N ARG A 172 -13.39 8.68 7.81
CA ARG A 172 -12.80 8.91 9.14
C ARG A 172 -12.12 10.27 9.18
N SER A 173 -12.33 11.03 10.26
CA SER A 173 -11.67 12.34 10.47
C SER A 173 -10.14 12.26 10.42
N SER A 174 -9.57 11.12 10.84
CA SER A 174 -8.13 10.87 10.79
C SER A 174 -7.57 10.71 9.38
N TYR A 175 -8.38 10.37 8.37
CA TYR A 175 -7.87 10.05 7.03
C TYR A 175 -7.23 11.25 6.35
N ALA A 176 -7.92 12.40 6.35
CA ALA A 176 -7.40 13.61 5.73
C ALA A 176 -6.08 14.07 6.39
N GLU A 177 -6.00 13.99 7.71
CA GLU A 177 -4.81 14.37 8.48
C GLU A 177 -3.64 13.40 8.28
N ALA A 178 -3.90 12.10 8.22
CA ALA A 178 -2.87 11.08 8.12
C ALA A 178 -2.40 10.84 6.68
N ILE A 179 -3.29 10.96 5.69
CA ILE A 179 -3.02 10.62 4.29
C ILE A 179 -2.94 11.88 3.43
N ASP A 180 -3.99 12.70 3.39
CA ASP A 180 -4.06 13.77 2.40
C ASP A 180 -3.11 14.93 2.67
N ARG A 181 -2.96 15.30 3.93
CA ARG A 181 -2.15 16.45 4.39
C ARG A 181 -0.67 16.33 4.01
N TRP A 182 -0.14 15.12 3.94
CA TRP A 182 1.29 14.86 3.75
C TRP A 182 1.69 14.66 2.29
N ILE A 183 0.75 14.77 1.36
CA ILE A 183 1.01 14.54 -0.07
C ILE A 183 0.97 15.87 -0.81
N PRO A 184 2.14 16.37 -1.28
CA PRO A 184 2.18 17.59 -2.09
C PRO A 184 1.32 17.48 -3.36
N ASN A 185 0.69 18.59 -3.77
CA ASN A 185 -0.20 18.61 -4.93
C ASN A 185 0.46 18.12 -6.23
N HIS A 186 1.75 18.45 -6.44
CA HIS A 186 2.48 17.99 -7.63
C HIS A 186 2.65 16.46 -7.63
N LEU A 187 2.99 15.88 -6.48
CA LEU A 187 3.12 14.42 -6.33
C LEU A 187 1.77 13.73 -6.53
N ARG A 188 0.69 14.29 -5.98
CA ARG A 188 -0.67 13.79 -6.18
C ARG A 188 -1.05 13.77 -7.67
N SER A 189 -0.74 14.87 -8.38
CA SER A 189 -1.00 15.00 -9.82
C SER A 189 -0.22 13.98 -10.64
N ASP A 190 1.06 13.77 -10.32
CA ASP A 190 1.91 12.79 -10.99
C ASP A 190 1.38 11.36 -10.77
N LEU A 191 1.08 10.98 -9.52
CA LEU A 191 0.52 9.67 -9.17
C LEU A 191 -0.77 9.38 -9.95
N ASN A 192 -1.68 10.35 -9.98
CA ASN A 192 -2.95 10.22 -10.69
C ASN A 192 -2.75 10.06 -12.20
N THR A 193 -1.98 10.97 -12.80
CA THR A 193 -1.79 11.03 -14.26
C THR A 193 -1.08 9.78 -14.77
N PHE A 194 0.04 9.42 -14.15
CA PHE A 194 0.83 8.29 -14.61
C PHE A 194 0.24 6.96 -14.18
N GLY A 195 -0.37 6.89 -13.00
CA GLY A 195 -1.12 5.72 -12.56
C GLY A 195 -2.21 5.37 -13.56
N GLY A 196 -3.09 6.34 -13.90
CA GLY A 196 -4.15 6.15 -14.88
C GLY A 196 -3.64 5.74 -16.27
N ARG A 197 -2.50 6.31 -16.70
CA ARG A 197 -1.85 5.92 -17.97
C ARG A 197 -1.41 4.46 -17.99
N ASN A 198 -1.02 3.88 -16.84
CA ASN A 198 -0.56 2.49 -16.75
C ASN A 198 -1.66 1.51 -16.32
N TRP A 199 -2.88 1.98 -16.05
CA TRP A 199 -4.01 1.09 -15.74
C TRP A 199 -4.23 -0.03 -16.77
N PRO A 200 -4.15 0.22 -18.10
CA PRO A 200 -4.29 -0.85 -19.09
C PRO A 200 -3.30 -2.01 -18.88
N SER A 201 -2.03 -1.71 -18.59
CA SER A 201 -1.01 -2.74 -18.32
C SER A 201 -1.34 -3.58 -17.09
N VAL A 202 -1.84 -2.95 -16.02
CA VAL A 202 -2.27 -3.66 -14.81
C VAL A 202 -3.46 -4.56 -15.11
N ARG A 203 -4.46 -4.05 -15.84
CA ARG A 203 -5.64 -4.82 -16.23
C ARG A 203 -5.29 -6.01 -17.11
N ASP A 204 -4.38 -5.83 -18.07
CA ASP A 204 -3.96 -6.90 -18.97
C ASP A 204 -3.21 -8.00 -18.21
N ILE A 205 -2.37 -7.64 -17.22
CA ILE A 205 -1.75 -8.59 -16.28
C ILE A 205 -2.81 -9.35 -15.48
N LEU A 206 -3.84 -8.67 -14.96
CA LEU A 206 -4.91 -9.31 -14.19
C LEU A 206 -5.77 -10.27 -15.02
N ALA A 207 -5.82 -10.08 -16.34
CA ALA A 207 -6.60 -10.90 -17.27
C ALA A 207 -5.84 -12.11 -17.83
N ALA A 208 -4.52 -12.17 -17.64
CA ALA A 208 -3.64 -13.26 -18.08
C ALA A 208 -3.62 -14.42 -17.08
#